data_AF-A0A849XWI5-F1
#
_entry.id   AF-A0A849XWI5-F1
#
_cell.length_a   1.000
_cell.length_b   1.000
_cell.length_c   1.000
_cell.angle_alpha   90.00
_cell.angle_beta   90.00
_cell.angle_gamma   90.00
#
_symmetry.space_group_name_H-M   'P 1'
#
loop_
_entity.id
_entity.type
_entity.pdbx_description
1 polymer ?
#
loop_
_entity_poly.entity_id
_entity_poly.type
_entity_poly.pdbx_seq_one_letter_code
_entity_poly.pdbx_strand_id
1 'polypeptide(L)'
;MIPMSFRRAAAAFVAVAFLALVPLRAFAQWTQLDLPAMAGWSVPALSHLPDGRFLYGQGGSIYLQDAWGQSNVTAFANIPSGTDPSLIAVWNASTAVAGQGGSGYSALFSFNPSNTSSTFTSIGTNYNYAGAMGDASSIFTVGASWANTTNRLVYMTLDGSINKTLIEYISIYSAGFTRDASGNLYVGSNDDGKVYKFTSSQIETAITGSALTLASGAMVHDFGGGGNLSSLAVDGLGRVWAAGWATNGIKVFDPNTSQESTFLPGPTNVNYVVSTFSKDGVDYISYLDNAGWNVGDTVSYGYAAAAAIPEPATLVLAGVGLAAALLLRRRS
;
A
#
# COMPACT_ATOMS: atom_id res chain seq x y z
N MET A 1 82.03 7.12 14.56
CA MET A 1 82.03 6.01 15.54
C MET A 1 80.75 6.13 16.37
N ILE A 2 79.88 5.11 16.32
CA ILE A 2 78.53 5.02 16.94
C ILE A 2 78.68 4.67 18.45
N PRO A 3 77.89 5.22 19.40
CA PRO A 3 76.57 4.68 19.83
C PRO A 3 75.48 5.74 20.07
N MET A 4 74.25 5.57 19.59
CA MET A 4 73.18 4.74 20.17
C MET A 4 72.70 5.24 21.55
N SER A 5 71.53 5.91 21.62
CA SER A 5 70.65 5.83 22.81
C SER A 5 69.22 6.37 22.58
N PHE A 6 68.27 5.46 22.83
CA PHE A 6 66.92 5.67 23.40
C PHE A 6 65.93 6.59 22.65
N ARG A 7 65.09 6.05 21.77
CA ARG A 7 63.78 5.43 22.12
C ARG A 7 63.04 6.15 23.26
N ARG A 8 62.20 7.13 22.91
CA ARG A 8 60.87 7.29 23.53
C ARG A 8 59.85 7.44 22.43
N ALA A 9 59.13 6.35 22.19
CA ALA A 9 57.94 6.30 21.38
C ALA A 9 56.87 7.17 22.04
N ALA A 10 56.69 8.40 21.54
CA ALA A 10 55.40 9.06 21.61
C ALA A 10 54.59 8.54 20.41
N ALA A 11 54.10 7.30 20.53
CA ALA A 11 52.98 6.86 19.71
C ALA A 11 51.80 7.74 20.12
N ALA A 12 51.61 8.83 19.38
CA ALA A 12 50.41 9.64 19.50
C ALA A 12 49.25 8.71 19.23
N PHE A 13 48.57 8.35 20.31
CA PHE A 13 47.26 7.73 20.35
C PHE A 13 46.28 8.69 19.67
N VAL A 14 46.31 8.74 18.35
CA VAL A 14 45.18 9.18 17.55
C VAL A 14 44.25 7.97 17.50
N ALA A 15 43.74 7.60 18.67
CA ALA A 15 42.43 6.98 18.77
C ALA A 15 41.48 8.07 18.28
N VAL A 16 41.32 8.16 16.96
CA VAL A 16 40.17 8.86 16.44
C VAL A 16 38.99 8.07 16.97
N ALA A 17 38.33 8.65 17.95
CA ALA A 17 36.96 8.36 18.30
C ALA A 17 36.08 8.67 17.07
N PHE A 18 36.25 7.88 16.01
CA PHE A 18 35.26 7.60 14.98
C PHE A 18 34.50 6.34 15.39
N LEU A 19 34.19 6.19 16.69
CA LEU A 19 32.79 5.94 17.02
C LEU A 19 32.04 7.24 16.65
N ALA A 20 31.94 7.51 15.35
CA ALA A 20 30.79 8.22 14.87
C ALA A 20 29.63 7.44 15.47
N LEU A 21 28.79 8.15 16.23
CA LEU A 21 27.41 7.81 16.35
C LEU A 21 26.90 7.60 14.92
N VAL A 22 27.04 6.39 14.39
CA VAL A 22 26.02 5.85 13.53
C VAL A 22 24.88 5.74 14.54
N PRO A 23 23.89 6.65 14.55
CA PRO A 23 22.68 6.31 15.26
C PRO A 23 22.32 4.94 14.70
N LEU A 24 22.30 3.91 15.56
CA LEU A 24 21.55 2.70 15.28
C LEU A 24 20.17 3.23 14.96
N ARG A 25 19.90 3.48 13.67
CA ARG A 25 18.62 4.03 13.26
C ARG A 25 17.68 2.90 13.58
N ALA A 26 16.87 3.14 14.61
CA ALA A 26 15.80 2.24 14.98
C ALA A 26 15.07 1.93 13.68
N PHE A 27 14.99 0.65 13.34
CA PHE A 27 14.03 0.20 12.34
C PHE A 27 12.68 0.82 12.69
N ALA A 28 11.92 1.26 11.68
CA ALA A 28 10.59 1.79 11.93
C ALA A 28 9.85 0.82 12.84
N GLN A 29 9.42 1.32 14.01
CA GLN A 29 8.67 0.50 14.94
C GLN A 29 7.25 0.39 14.39
N TRP A 30 6.99 -0.70 13.68
CA TRP A 30 5.65 -1.02 13.20
C TRP A 30 4.78 -1.37 14.39
N THR A 31 3.63 -0.71 14.50
CA THR A 31 2.56 -1.16 15.38
C THR A 31 1.84 -2.30 14.68
N GLN A 32 1.52 -3.36 15.40
CA GLN A 32 0.79 -4.52 14.88
C GLN A 32 -0.41 -4.81 15.76
N LEU A 33 -1.55 -5.07 15.11
CA LEU A 33 -2.83 -5.39 15.73
C LEU A 33 -3.37 -6.67 15.08
N ASP A 34 -3.89 -7.57 15.90
CA ASP A 34 -4.60 -8.76 15.41
C ASP A 34 -6.00 -8.37 14.93
N LEU A 35 -6.38 -8.90 13.77
CA LEU A 35 -7.70 -8.74 13.19
C LEU A 35 -8.51 -10.04 13.32
N PRO A 36 -9.84 -9.99 13.15
CA PRO A 36 -10.63 -11.21 12.97
C PRO A 36 -9.98 -12.13 11.93
N ALA A 37 -9.86 -13.41 12.28
CA ALA A 37 -9.27 -14.43 11.41
C ALA A 37 -10.08 -14.62 10.14
N MET A 38 -9.47 -15.21 9.13
CA MET A 38 -10.10 -15.37 7.83
C MET A 38 -11.40 -16.20 7.93
N ALA A 39 -12.53 -15.63 7.52
CA ALA A 39 -13.83 -16.32 7.38
C ALA A 39 -14.10 -16.89 5.97
N GLY A 40 -13.30 -16.58 4.94
CA GLY A 40 -13.48 -17.08 3.58
C GLY A 40 -12.25 -16.84 2.68
N TRP A 41 -12.34 -17.30 1.43
CA TRP A 41 -11.26 -17.28 0.41
C TRP A 41 -11.06 -15.92 -0.29
N SER A 42 -11.58 -14.83 0.26
CA SER A 42 -11.45 -13.49 -0.31
C SER A 42 -10.18 -12.78 0.14
N VAL A 43 -9.68 -11.93 -0.77
CA VAL A 43 -8.70 -10.91 -0.42
C VAL A 43 -9.38 -9.94 0.56
N PRO A 44 -8.80 -9.70 1.75
CA PRO A 44 -9.35 -8.74 2.66
C PRO A 44 -9.26 -7.32 2.10
N ALA A 45 -10.29 -6.53 2.33
CA ALA A 45 -10.29 -5.10 2.04
C ALA A 45 -9.83 -4.29 3.26
N LEU A 46 -9.06 -3.22 3.03
CA LEU A 46 -8.60 -2.30 4.05
C LEU A 46 -8.81 -0.85 3.59
N SER A 47 -9.29 0.00 4.49
CA SER A 47 -9.29 1.45 4.32
C SER A 47 -9.23 2.15 5.67
N HIS A 48 -9.14 3.48 5.68
CA HIS A 48 -8.99 4.26 6.91
C HIS A 48 -9.97 5.43 6.93
N LEU A 49 -10.55 5.68 8.09
CA LEU A 49 -11.27 6.91 8.40
C LEU A 49 -10.29 8.08 8.60
N PRO A 50 -10.76 9.34 8.46
CA PRO A 50 -9.93 10.52 8.72
C PRO A 50 -9.37 10.62 10.15
N ASP A 51 -9.96 9.91 11.11
CA ASP A 51 -9.48 9.83 12.49
C ASP A 51 -8.43 8.71 12.70
N GLY A 52 -8.02 8.06 11.61
CA GLY A 52 -7.04 6.97 11.55
C GLY A 52 -7.63 5.58 11.77
N ARG A 53 -8.86 5.44 12.27
CA ARG A 53 -9.46 4.12 12.50
C ARG A 53 -9.57 3.35 11.19
N PHE A 54 -9.25 2.06 11.20
CA PHE A 54 -9.36 1.24 9.99
C PHE A 54 -10.78 0.69 9.81
N LEU A 55 -11.12 0.44 8.55
CA LEU A 55 -12.17 -0.48 8.14
C LEU A 55 -11.53 -1.74 7.55
N TYR A 56 -12.00 -2.89 7.99
CA TYR A 56 -11.52 -4.19 7.55
C TYR A 56 -12.68 -4.99 6.99
N GLY A 57 -12.59 -5.42 5.73
CA GLY A 57 -13.62 -6.20 5.05
C GLY A 57 -13.15 -7.61 4.80
N GLN A 58 -13.92 -8.60 5.22
CA GLN A 58 -13.58 -10.01 4.99
C GLN A 58 -14.78 -10.96 5.23
N GLY A 59 -14.95 -11.94 4.34
CA GLY A 59 -15.81 -13.11 4.53
C GLY A 59 -17.24 -12.79 4.96
N GLY A 60 -17.96 -11.94 4.21
CA GLY A 60 -19.33 -11.56 4.57
C GLY A 60 -19.45 -10.28 5.39
N SER A 61 -18.34 -9.81 5.97
CA SER A 61 -18.35 -8.82 7.03
C SER A 61 -17.48 -7.61 6.71
N ILE A 62 -17.87 -6.46 7.27
CA ILE A 62 -17.08 -5.24 7.33
C ILE A 62 -17.02 -4.87 8.81
N TYR A 63 -15.83 -4.53 9.28
CA TYR A 63 -15.54 -4.19 10.66
C TYR A 63 -14.98 -2.77 10.73
N LEU A 64 -15.40 -2.01 11.73
CA LEU A 64 -14.82 -0.72 12.09
C LEU A 64 -13.97 -0.91 13.36
N GLN A 65 -12.75 -0.40 13.35
CA GLN A 65 -11.94 -0.32 14.57
C GLN A 65 -12.65 0.54 15.63
N ASP A 66 -12.75 0.05 16.87
CA ASP A 66 -13.46 0.75 17.94
C ASP A 66 -12.71 2.04 18.34
N ALA A 67 -11.39 1.93 18.48
CA ALA A 67 -10.50 3.03 18.84
C ALA A 67 -9.16 2.89 18.11
N TRP A 68 -8.60 4.02 17.67
CA TRP A 68 -7.31 4.07 16.99
C TRP A 68 -6.22 3.37 17.82
N GLY A 69 -5.43 2.52 17.16
CA GLY A 69 -4.33 1.77 17.76
C GLY A 69 -4.75 0.60 18.65
N GLN A 70 -6.01 0.18 18.64
CA GLN A 70 -6.52 -0.98 19.38
C GLN A 70 -7.00 -2.08 18.45
N SER A 71 -6.87 -3.35 18.86
CA SER A 71 -7.31 -4.50 18.05
C SER A 71 -8.82 -4.72 18.04
N ASN A 72 -9.57 -4.08 18.94
CA ASN A 72 -11.02 -4.27 19.04
C ASN A 72 -11.73 -3.67 17.83
N VAL A 73 -12.72 -4.40 17.30
CA VAL A 73 -13.52 -4.00 16.15
C VAL A 73 -15.00 -4.32 16.36
N THR A 74 -15.86 -3.51 15.75
CA THR A 74 -17.31 -3.71 15.69
C THR A 74 -17.75 -3.98 14.25
N ALA A 75 -18.51 -5.05 14.04
CA ALA A 75 -19.06 -5.39 12.72
C ALA A 75 -20.21 -4.46 12.31
N PHE A 76 -20.34 -4.19 11.02
CA PHE A 76 -21.52 -3.49 10.47
C PHE A 76 -22.74 -4.43 10.45
N ALA A 77 -23.89 -3.94 10.92
CA ALA A 77 -25.09 -4.76 11.10
C ALA A 77 -25.91 -4.98 9.82
N ASN A 78 -25.90 -4.02 8.89
CA ASN A 78 -26.81 -3.99 7.73
C ASN A 78 -26.11 -4.26 6.40
N ILE A 79 -25.09 -5.12 6.40
CA ILE A 79 -24.36 -5.48 5.19
C ILE A 79 -25.30 -6.29 4.27
N PRO A 80 -25.42 -5.95 2.97
CA PRO A 80 -26.23 -6.71 2.02
C PRO A 80 -25.78 -8.17 1.94
N SER A 81 -26.74 -9.09 1.86
CA SER A 81 -26.47 -10.53 1.78
C SER A 81 -25.58 -10.89 0.59
N GLY A 82 -24.59 -11.76 0.81
CA GLY A 82 -23.66 -12.18 -0.23
C GLY A 82 -22.57 -11.15 -0.56
N THR A 83 -22.36 -10.16 0.29
CA THR A 83 -21.22 -9.23 0.22
C THR A 83 -19.99 -9.89 0.79
N ASP A 84 -18.99 -10.14 -0.04
CA ASP A 84 -17.65 -10.57 0.38
C ASP A 84 -16.65 -9.48 -0.05
N PRO A 85 -16.42 -8.46 0.80
CA PRO A 85 -15.89 -7.18 0.35
C PRO A 85 -14.45 -7.29 -0.12
N SER A 86 -14.27 -7.22 -1.45
CA SER A 86 -12.97 -7.16 -2.11
C SER A 86 -12.40 -5.74 -2.16
N LEU A 87 -13.24 -4.71 -1.99
CA LEU A 87 -12.79 -3.33 -1.84
C LEU A 87 -13.59 -2.60 -0.76
N ILE A 88 -12.90 -1.66 -0.10
CA ILE A 88 -13.47 -0.60 0.72
C ILE A 88 -12.69 0.67 0.37
N ALA A 89 -13.39 1.73 -0.03
CA ALA A 89 -12.79 3.02 -0.34
C ALA A 89 -13.49 4.11 0.48
N VAL A 90 -12.75 4.76 1.37
CA VAL A 90 -13.26 5.85 2.22
C VAL A 90 -12.91 7.19 1.59
N TRP A 91 -13.90 8.09 1.52
CA TRP A 91 -13.66 9.50 1.18
C TRP A 91 -13.53 10.33 2.46
N ASN A 92 -14.49 10.16 3.37
CA ASN A 92 -14.52 10.87 4.66
C ASN A 92 -15.31 10.06 5.70
N ALA A 93 -15.52 10.65 6.88
CA ALA A 93 -16.23 10.00 7.99
C ALA A 93 -17.68 9.60 7.66
N SER A 94 -18.31 10.18 6.64
CA SER A 94 -19.72 9.93 6.26
C SER A 94 -19.91 9.25 4.91
N THR A 95 -18.84 9.06 4.13
CA THR A 95 -18.92 8.57 2.76
C THR A 95 -17.82 7.55 2.49
N ALA A 96 -18.25 6.32 2.24
CA ALA A 96 -17.41 5.25 1.73
C ALA A 96 -18.17 4.40 0.73
N VAL A 97 -17.44 3.61 -0.03
CA VAL A 97 -17.97 2.60 -0.96
C VAL A 97 -17.36 1.25 -0.64
N ALA A 98 -18.19 0.21 -0.63
CA ALA A 98 -17.77 -1.18 -0.54
C ALA A 98 -18.18 -1.93 -1.81
N GLY A 99 -17.32 -2.84 -2.27
CA GLY A 99 -17.68 -3.81 -3.31
C GLY A 99 -18.33 -5.04 -2.70
N GLN A 100 -19.28 -5.63 -3.41
CA GLN A 100 -19.83 -6.94 -3.05
C GLN A 100 -18.80 -8.06 -3.24
N GLY A 101 -17.80 -7.84 -4.11
CA GLY A 101 -16.79 -8.82 -4.45
C GLY A 101 -17.33 -10.02 -5.23
N GLY A 102 -16.52 -11.07 -5.29
CA GLY A 102 -16.74 -12.21 -6.17
C GLY A 102 -16.16 -11.99 -7.57
N SER A 103 -16.44 -12.95 -8.45
CA SER A 103 -15.86 -12.94 -9.80
C SER A 103 -16.71 -12.16 -10.80
N GLY A 104 -16.11 -11.15 -11.43
CA GLY A 104 -16.76 -10.39 -12.49
C GLY A 104 -17.49 -9.15 -11.99
N TYR A 105 -18.58 -8.76 -12.67
CA TYR A 105 -19.39 -7.63 -12.24
C TYR A 105 -20.10 -7.97 -10.94
N SER A 106 -19.92 -7.15 -9.91
CA SER A 106 -20.65 -7.27 -8.66
C SER A 106 -21.15 -5.90 -8.19
N ALA A 107 -22.09 -5.89 -7.24
CA ALA A 107 -22.66 -4.64 -6.76
C ALA A 107 -21.62 -3.77 -6.05
N LEU A 108 -21.81 -2.47 -6.14
CA LEU A 108 -21.13 -1.46 -5.34
C LEU A 108 -22.16 -0.83 -4.42
N PHE A 109 -21.75 -0.54 -3.18
CA PHE A 109 -22.61 0.03 -2.16
C PHE A 109 -21.96 1.26 -1.53
N SER A 110 -22.68 2.38 -1.49
CA SER A 110 -22.30 3.52 -0.64
C SER A 110 -22.85 3.33 0.78
N PHE A 111 -22.10 3.79 1.78
CA PHE A 111 -22.49 3.70 3.18
C PHE A 111 -21.78 4.76 4.03
N ASN A 112 -22.22 4.93 5.28
CA ASN A 112 -21.55 5.81 6.26
C ASN A 112 -20.54 4.98 7.07
N PRO A 113 -19.23 5.17 6.86
CA PRO A 113 -18.21 4.31 7.44
C PRO A 113 -17.96 4.56 8.93
N SER A 114 -18.50 5.63 9.53
CA SER A 114 -18.39 5.88 10.97
C SER A 114 -19.58 5.35 11.78
N ASN A 115 -20.58 4.79 11.12
CA ASN A 115 -21.79 4.26 11.75
C ASN A 115 -22.00 2.79 11.37
N THR A 116 -21.72 1.88 12.30
CA THR A 116 -21.87 0.42 12.10
C THR A 116 -23.32 -0.03 11.92
N SER A 117 -24.29 0.84 12.20
CA SER A 117 -25.71 0.63 11.91
C SER A 117 -26.17 1.31 10.61
N SER A 118 -25.26 1.88 9.81
CA SER A 118 -25.62 2.54 8.55
C SER A 118 -26.19 1.55 7.54
N THR A 119 -27.07 2.06 6.67
CA THR A 119 -27.59 1.31 5.53
C THR A 119 -26.60 1.35 4.37
N PHE A 120 -26.55 0.26 3.61
CA PHE A 120 -25.80 0.18 2.37
C PHE A 120 -26.74 0.46 1.19
N THR A 121 -26.40 1.44 0.36
CA THR A 121 -27.20 1.83 -0.81
C THR A 121 -26.49 1.40 -2.07
N SER A 122 -27.14 0.61 -2.93
CA SER A 122 -26.54 0.20 -4.20
C SER A 122 -26.34 1.42 -5.11
N ILE A 123 -25.15 1.54 -5.68
CA ILE A 123 -24.76 2.63 -6.59
C ILE A 123 -24.43 2.13 -8.01
N GLY A 124 -24.65 0.83 -8.27
CA GLY A 124 -24.40 0.19 -9.57
C GLY A 124 -23.61 -1.11 -9.43
N THR A 125 -23.12 -1.62 -10.57
CA THR A 125 -22.28 -2.81 -10.64
C THR A 125 -21.00 -2.53 -11.43
N ASN A 126 -19.89 -3.11 -10.99
CA ASN A 126 -18.62 -3.03 -11.70
C ASN A 126 -17.68 -4.18 -11.34
N TYR A 127 -16.57 -4.28 -12.06
CA TYR A 127 -15.41 -5.02 -11.56
C TYR A 127 -14.79 -4.24 -10.41
N ASN A 128 -14.62 -4.89 -9.26
CA ASN A 128 -14.35 -4.21 -8.01
C ASN A 128 -13.41 -5.00 -7.08
N TYR A 129 -12.30 -5.50 -7.63
CA TYR A 129 -11.24 -6.15 -6.85
C TYR A 129 -10.45 -5.18 -5.98
N ALA A 130 -10.33 -3.92 -6.43
CA ALA A 130 -9.83 -2.82 -5.63
C ALA A 130 -10.51 -1.52 -6.06
N GLY A 131 -10.47 -0.50 -5.22
CA GLY A 131 -11.06 0.79 -5.52
C GLY A 131 -10.44 1.93 -4.72
N ALA A 132 -10.59 3.14 -5.25
CA ALA A 132 -10.18 4.37 -4.59
C ALA A 132 -11.20 5.47 -4.92
N MET A 133 -11.51 6.31 -3.94
CA MET A 133 -12.43 7.43 -4.15
C MET A 133 -11.81 8.44 -5.13
N GLY A 134 -12.63 8.91 -6.07
CA GLY A 134 -12.24 10.00 -6.97
C GLY A 134 -12.44 11.36 -6.32
N ASP A 135 -13.61 11.52 -5.72
CA ASP A 135 -14.01 12.68 -4.95
C ASP A 135 -15.23 12.26 -4.08
N ALA A 136 -15.96 13.23 -3.52
CA ALA A 136 -17.15 12.96 -2.71
C ALA A 136 -18.30 12.26 -3.47
N SER A 137 -18.25 12.27 -4.80
CA SER A 137 -19.30 11.85 -5.73
C SER A 137 -18.84 10.84 -6.76
N SER A 138 -17.62 10.33 -6.69
CA SER A 138 -17.09 9.37 -7.65
C SER A 138 -16.14 8.34 -7.05
N ILE A 139 -16.02 7.20 -7.72
CA ILE A 139 -15.12 6.12 -7.39
C ILE A 139 -14.41 5.60 -8.65
N PHE A 140 -13.15 5.24 -8.47
CA PHE A 140 -12.42 4.39 -9.39
C PHE A 140 -12.45 2.95 -8.89
N THR A 141 -12.65 1.99 -9.79
CA THR A 141 -12.54 0.56 -9.49
C THR A 141 -11.65 -0.13 -10.51
N VAL A 142 -11.03 -1.24 -10.11
CA VAL A 142 -10.28 -2.11 -11.03
C VAL A 142 -10.74 -3.55 -10.91
N GLY A 143 -10.74 -4.25 -12.04
CA GLY A 143 -10.86 -5.70 -12.07
C GLY A 143 -11.17 -6.27 -13.44
N ALA A 144 -11.51 -7.56 -13.47
CA ALA A 144 -11.79 -8.36 -14.66
C ALA A 144 -12.84 -9.45 -14.38
N SER A 145 -13.41 -10.06 -15.42
CA SER A 145 -14.13 -11.35 -15.27
C SER A 145 -13.22 -12.48 -15.73
N TRP A 146 -13.47 -13.70 -15.27
CA TRP A 146 -12.79 -14.90 -15.81
C TRP A 146 -12.92 -15.04 -17.33
N ALA A 147 -13.99 -14.51 -17.92
CA ALA A 147 -14.23 -14.50 -19.36
C ALA A 147 -13.54 -13.35 -20.12
N ASN A 148 -13.16 -12.27 -19.43
CA ASN A 148 -12.44 -11.16 -20.01
C ASN A 148 -11.04 -11.15 -19.42
N THR A 149 -10.07 -11.60 -20.20
CA THR A 149 -8.73 -11.90 -19.71
C THR A 149 -7.92 -10.69 -19.31
N THR A 150 -8.47 -9.46 -19.27
CA THR A 150 -7.70 -8.28 -18.83
C THR A 150 -8.43 -7.40 -17.84
N ASN A 151 -7.70 -7.00 -16.80
CA ASN A 151 -8.10 -6.00 -15.84
C ASN A 151 -8.26 -4.65 -16.52
N ARG A 152 -9.32 -3.94 -16.14
CA ARG A 152 -9.61 -2.58 -16.58
C ARG A 152 -9.87 -1.70 -15.37
N LEU A 153 -9.56 -0.42 -15.51
CA LEU A 153 -9.88 0.59 -14.51
C LEU A 153 -11.09 1.39 -14.99
N VAL A 154 -12.08 1.53 -14.12
CA VAL A 154 -13.36 2.17 -14.41
C VAL A 154 -13.55 3.35 -13.47
N TYR A 155 -14.07 4.45 -14.00
CA TYR A 155 -14.58 5.58 -13.23
C TYR A 155 -16.10 5.52 -13.20
N MET A 156 -16.67 5.76 -12.03
CA MET A 156 -18.11 5.76 -11.84
C MET A 156 -18.52 6.88 -10.90
N THR A 157 -19.57 7.63 -11.23
CA THR A 157 -20.21 8.54 -10.27
C THR A 157 -21.09 7.74 -9.32
N LEU A 158 -21.22 8.19 -8.06
CA LEU A 158 -21.99 7.46 -7.05
C LEU A 158 -23.50 7.47 -7.32
N ASP A 159 -23.98 8.35 -8.19
CA ASP A 159 -25.36 8.36 -8.69
C ASP A 159 -25.56 7.45 -9.93
N GLY A 160 -24.49 6.82 -10.42
CA GLY A 160 -24.50 5.95 -11.59
C GLY A 160 -24.65 6.66 -12.95
N SER A 161 -24.70 7.99 -12.98
CA SER A 161 -24.87 8.76 -14.22
C SER A 161 -23.68 8.62 -15.18
N ILE A 162 -22.48 8.35 -14.66
CA ILE A 162 -21.29 7.99 -15.43
C ILE A 162 -20.79 6.63 -14.94
N ASN A 163 -20.53 5.72 -15.88
CA ASN A 163 -19.82 4.46 -15.63
C ASN A 163 -18.97 4.15 -16.86
N LYS A 164 -17.66 4.36 -16.75
CA LYS A 164 -16.78 4.42 -17.91
C LYS A 164 -15.43 3.76 -17.68
N THR A 165 -15.07 2.86 -18.57
CA THR A 165 -13.69 2.34 -18.65
C THR A 165 -12.73 3.48 -18.97
N LEU A 166 -11.79 3.73 -18.06
CA LEU A 166 -10.75 4.73 -18.23
C LEU A 166 -9.45 4.15 -18.77
N ILE A 167 -9.06 2.96 -18.32
CA ILE A 167 -7.84 2.29 -18.78
C ILE A 167 -8.18 0.85 -19.10
N GLU A 168 -7.89 0.43 -20.33
CA GLU A 168 -8.05 -0.94 -20.79
C GLU A 168 -6.73 -1.71 -20.80
N TYR A 169 -6.82 -3.04 -20.79
CA TYR A 169 -5.69 -3.96 -20.95
C TYR A 169 -4.55 -3.73 -19.94
N ILE A 170 -4.88 -3.59 -18.66
CA ILE A 170 -3.88 -3.33 -17.61
C ILE A 170 -3.03 -4.58 -17.34
N SER A 171 -3.66 -5.71 -17.03
CA SER A 171 -2.96 -6.98 -16.77
C SER A 171 -3.91 -8.15 -16.94
N ILE A 172 -3.40 -9.30 -17.41
CA ILE A 172 -4.17 -10.54 -17.49
C ILE A 172 -4.31 -11.29 -16.16
N TYR A 173 -3.47 -10.96 -15.17
CA TYR A 173 -3.47 -11.60 -13.86
C TYR A 173 -4.15 -10.73 -12.80
N SER A 174 -3.57 -9.58 -12.48
CA SER A 174 -4.12 -8.67 -11.47
C SER A 174 -3.59 -7.26 -11.66
N ALA A 175 -4.33 -6.27 -11.16
CA ALA A 175 -3.93 -4.88 -11.21
C ALA A 175 -4.20 -4.22 -9.86
N GLY A 176 -3.21 -3.50 -9.36
CA GLY A 176 -3.31 -2.58 -8.23
C GLY A 176 -3.27 -1.16 -8.76
N PHE A 177 -3.94 -0.24 -8.07
CA PHE A 177 -3.86 1.18 -8.41
C PHE A 177 -4.07 2.03 -7.17
N THR A 178 -3.67 3.29 -7.26
CA THR A 178 -3.87 4.29 -6.20
C THR A 178 -3.84 5.69 -6.78
N ARG A 179 -4.13 6.69 -5.94
CA ARG A 179 -4.06 8.11 -6.30
C ARG A 179 -3.17 8.87 -5.33
N ASP A 180 -2.42 9.83 -5.85
CA ASP A 180 -1.71 10.79 -5.01
C ASP A 180 -2.61 11.98 -4.62
N ALA A 181 -2.14 12.81 -3.69
CA ALA A 181 -2.88 13.99 -3.22
C ALA A 181 -3.11 15.04 -4.32
N SER A 182 -2.36 15.00 -5.43
CA SER A 182 -2.56 15.85 -6.61
C SER A 182 -3.61 15.28 -7.58
N GLY A 183 -4.20 14.13 -7.24
CA GLY A 183 -5.20 13.46 -8.05
C GLY A 183 -4.63 12.66 -9.23
N ASN A 184 -3.30 12.52 -9.32
CA ASN A 184 -2.69 11.65 -10.32
C ASN A 184 -2.98 10.18 -9.99
N LEU A 185 -3.09 9.35 -11.02
CA LEU A 185 -3.40 7.93 -10.89
C LEU A 185 -2.13 7.11 -11.13
N TYR A 186 -1.85 6.16 -10.24
CA TYR A 186 -0.76 5.19 -10.37
C TYR A 186 -1.37 3.82 -10.59
N VAL A 187 -0.98 3.13 -11.65
CA VAL A 187 -1.53 1.84 -12.05
C VAL A 187 -0.39 0.84 -12.23
N GLY A 188 -0.46 -0.27 -11.51
CA GLY A 188 0.48 -1.38 -11.61
C GLY A 188 -0.03 -2.46 -12.56
N SER A 189 0.83 -2.91 -13.45
CA SER A 189 0.59 -4.08 -14.29
C SER A 189 1.43 -5.25 -13.80
N ASN A 190 0.79 -6.35 -13.38
CA ASN A 190 1.53 -7.56 -13.01
C ASN A 190 2.10 -8.32 -14.22
N ASP A 191 1.67 -7.99 -15.44
CA ASP A 191 2.16 -8.67 -16.64
C ASP A 191 3.60 -8.26 -16.96
N ASP A 192 3.93 -6.97 -16.76
CA ASP A 192 5.26 -6.43 -17.03
C ASP A 192 6.01 -5.95 -15.77
N GLY A 193 5.36 -5.98 -14.60
CA GLY A 193 5.97 -5.59 -13.32
C GLY A 193 6.11 -4.08 -13.13
N LYS A 194 5.49 -3.26 -13.98
CA LYS A 194 5.69 -1.81 -14.00
C LYS A 194 4.51 -1.05 -13.41
N VAL A 195 4.85 0.11 -12.85
CA VAL A 195 3.88 1.12 -12.42
C VAL A 195 3.89 2.29 -13.39
N TYR A 196 2.70 2.71 -13.80
CA TYR A 196 2.47 3.82 -14.72
C TYR A 196 1.71 4.95 -14.01
N LYS A 197 2.18 6.19 -14.18
CA LYS A 197 1.53 7.40 -13.66
C LYS A 197 0.78 8.12 -14.76
N PHE A 198 -0.46 8.48 -14.48
CA PHE A 198 -1.32 9.29 -15.32
C PHE A 198 -1.64 10.59 -14.57
N THR A 199 -1.55 11.73 -15.25
CA THR A 199 -1.85 13.01 -14.64
C THR A 199 -3.36 13.18 -14.43
N SER A 200 -3.75 14.00 -13.45
CA SER A 200 -5.16 14.36 -13.26
C SER A 200 -5.81 14.88 -14.55
N SER A 201 -5.10 15.68 -15.34
CA SER A 201 -5.57 16.19 -16.63
C SER A 201 -5.82 15.08 -17.68
N GLN A 202 -4.98 14.05 -17.73
CA GLN A 202 -5.21 12.88 -18.58
C GLN A 202 -6.47 12.12 -18.15
N ILE A 203 -6.66 11.97 -16.83
CA ILE A 203 -7.84 11.30 -16.27
C ILE A 203 -9.12 12.09 -16.56
N GLU A 204 -9.14 13.40 -16.33
CA GLU A 204 -10.27 14.28 -16.63
C GLU A 204 -10.66 14.22 -18.11
N THR A 205 -9.67 14.28 -19.00
CA THR A 205 -9.90 14.15 -20.45
C THR A 205 -10.49 12.79 -20.80
N ALA A 206 -10.00 11.71 -20.17
CA ALA A 206 -10.47 10.36 -20.42
C ALA A 206 -11.89 10.11 -19.90
N ILE A 207 -12.31 10.76 -18.80
CA ILE A 207 -13.67 10.66 -18.25
C ILE A 207 -14.72 11.08 -19.29
N THR A 208 -14.45 12.10 -20.11
CA THR A 208 -15.38 12.54 -21.17
C THR A 208 -14.97 12.09 -22.57
N GLY A 209 -13.73 11.63 -22.77
CA GLY A 209 -13.15 11.29 -24.08
C GLY A 209 -12.96 9.79 -24.36
N SER A 210 -11.85 9.43 -25.00
CA SER A 210 -11.49 8.02 -25.24
C SER A 210 -10.80 7.41 -24.02
N ALA A 211 -10.93 6.09 -23.85
CA ALA A 211 -10.16 5.37 -22.85
C ALA A 211 -8.65 5.48 -23.13
N LEU A 212 -7.87 5.49 -22.06
CA LEU A 212 -6.42 5.45 -22.07
C LEU A 212 -5.93 4.00 -22.17
N THR A 213 -4.65 3.85 -22.51
CA THR A 213 -3.90 2.60 -22.41
C THR A 213 -2.72 2.80 -21.46
N LEU A 214 -2.06 1.72 -21.02
CA LEU A 214 -0.82 1.83 -20.22
C LEU A 214 0.24 2.72 -20.89
N ALA A 215 0.34 2.67 -22.22
CA ALA A 215 1.26 3.51 -22.99
C ALA A 215 0.94 5.02 -22.94
N SER A 216 -0.25 5.40 -22.46
CA SER A 216 -0.60 6.81 -22.23
C SER A 216 0.01 7.35 -20.93
N GLY A 217 0.36 6.47 -19.98
CA GLY A 217 0.98 6.84 -18.71
C GLY A 217 2.50 6.90 -18.80
N ALA A 218 3.12 7.69 -17.93
CA ALA A 218 4.56 7.69 -17.75
C ALA A 218 4.99 6.51 -16.86
N MET A 219 5.93 5.68 -17.31
CA MET A 219 6.49 4.62 -16.47
C MET A 219 7.23 5.26 -15.29
N VAL A 220 6.86 4.85 -14.07
CA VAL A 220 7.43 5.34 -12.81
C VAL A 220 8.58 4.46 -12.36
N HIS A 221 8.32 3.15 -12.30
CA HIS A 221 9.29 2.17 -11.85
C HIS A 221 8.93 0.75 -12.32
N ASP A 222 9.93 -0.12 -12.35
CA ASP A 222 9.81 -1.55 -12.63
C ASP A 222 10.16 -2.33 -11.37
N PHE A 223 9.16 -2.92 -10.72
CA PHE A 223 9.32 -3.74 -9.50
C PHE A 223 9.67 -5.20 -9.80
N GLY A 224 9.87 -5.54 -11.08
CA GLY A 224 10.05 -6.88 -11.60
C GLY A 224 8.73 -7.62 -11.82
N GLY A 225 8.70 -8.49 -12.83
CA GLY A 225 7.55 -9.36 -13.09
C GLY A 225 7.27 -10.35 -11.96
N GLY A 226 6.02 -10.78 -11.83
CA GLY A 226 5.67 -11.96 -11.03
C GLY A 226 4.74 -11.79 -9.85
N GLY A 227 3.93 -10.72 -9.73
CA GLY A 227 2.82 -10.71 -8.77
C GLY A 227 2.82 -9.62 -7.71
N ASN A 228 3.68 -8.61 -7.83
CA ASN A 228 3.98 -7.66 -6.75
C ASN A 228 3.16 -6.36 -6.78
N LEU A 229 2.23 -6.22 -7.73
CA LEU A 229 1.49 -4.99 -7.98
C LEU A 229 -0.03 -5.19 -7.90
N SER A 230 -0.51 -6.07 -7.01
CA SER A 230 -1.96 -6.19 -6.77
C SER A 230 -2.49 -5.13 -5.79
N SER A 231 -1.60 -4.50 -5.00
CA SER A 231 -1.92 -3.38 -4.12
C SER A 231 -0.85 -2.30 -4.24
N LEU A 232 -1.29 -1.04 -4.36
CA LEU A 232 -0.42 0.12 -4.46
C LEU A 232 -0.87 1.21 -3.48
N ALA A 233 0.08 1.98 -2.96
CA ALA A 233 -0.17 3.21 -2.24
C ALA A 233 0.88 4.27 -2.58
N VAL A 234 0.53 5.56 -2.47
CA VAL A 234 1.48 6.66 -2.62
C VAL A 234 1.40 7.52 -1.37
N ASP A 235 2.54 7.70 -0.71
CA ASP A 235 2.59 8.47 0.52
C ASP A 235 2.76 9.98 0.29
N GLY A 236 2.73 10.77 1.36
CA GLY A 236 2.88 12.23 1.30
C GLY A 236 4.24 12.71 0.79
N LEU A 237 5.25 11.83 0.70
CA LEU A 237 6.56 12.12 0.10
C LEU A 237 6.61 11.77 -1.40
N GLY A 238 5.53 11.20 -1.95
CA GLY A 238 5.45 10.77 -3.34
C GLY A 238 6.09 9.41 -3.60
N ARG A 239 6.45 8.66 -2.55
CA ARG A 239 7.01 7.31 -2.68
C ARG A 239 5.91 6.33 -3.06
N VAL A 240 6.22 5.41 -3.95
CA VAL A 240 5.29 4.38 -4.43
C VAL A 240 5.53 3.10 -3.64
N TRP A 241 4.50 2.66 -2.94
CA TRP A 241 4.49 1.43 -2.16
C TRP A 241 3.74 0.35 -2.89
N ALA A 242 4.26 -0.87 -2.87
CA ALA A 242 3.72 -2.01 -3.59
C ALA A 242 3.70 -3.27 -2.71
N ALA A 243 2.61 -4.02 -2.82
CA ALA A 243 2.39 -5.30 -2.17
C ALA A 243 1.57 -6.22 -3.08
N GLY A 244 1.57 -7.52 -2.80
CA GLY A 244 0.72 -8.47 -3.52
C GLY A 244 1.06 -9.94 -3.35
N TRP A 245 0.48 -10.76 -4.23
CA TRP A 245 0.43 -12.22 -4.10
C TRP A 245 1.80 -12.93 -4.11
N ALA A 246 2.84 -12.29 -4.66
CA ALA A 246 4.18 -12.87 -4.72
C ALA A 246 5.24 -12.12 -3.90
N THR A 247 4.88 -11.03 -3.21
CA THR A 247 5.83 -10.31 -2.35
C THR A 247 5.93 -10.96 -0.99
N ASN A 248 7.16 -11.28 -0.58
CA ASN A 248 7.49 -11.33 0.83
C ASN A 248 7.84 -9.90 1.27
N GLY A 249 6.93 -9.24 1.98
CA GLY A 249 7.09 -7.86 2.43
C GLY A 249 6.36 -6.81 1.62
N ILE A 250 6.71 -5.56 1.88
CA ILE A 250 6.23 -4.36 1.19
C ILE A 250 7.41 -3.72 0.49
N LYS A 251 7.29 -3.48 -0.81
CA LYS A 251 8.30 -2.74 -1.58
C LYS A 251 7.98 -1.25 -1.56
N VAL A 252 9.02 -0.42 -1.57
CA VAL A 252 8.90 1.03 -1.78
C VAL A 252 9.88 1.47 -2.85
N PHE A 253 9.44 2.36 -3.72
CA PHE A 253 10.29 3.12 -4.62
C PHE A 253 10.13 4.61 -4.33
N ASP A 254 11.25 5.32 -4.21
CA ASP A 254 11.27 6.77 -4.10
C ASP A 254 11.68 7.40 -5.45
N PRO A 255 10.75 8.05 -6.18
CA PRO A 255 11.05 8.70 -7.45
C PRO A 255 12.06 9.85 -7.35
N ASN A 256 12.25 10.45 -6.17
CA ASN A 256 13.17 11.57 -6.01
C ASN A 256 14.63 11.11 -5.91
N THR A 257 14.86 9.91 -5.38
CA THR A 257 16.21 9.34 -5.22
C THR A 257 16.48 8.19 -6.19
N SER A 258 15.46 7.71 -6.91
CA SER A 258 15.50 6.54 -7.79
C SER A 258 15.99 5.28 -7.06
N GLN A 259 15.56 5.10 -5.81
CA GLN A 259 15.96 3.98 -4.97
C GLN A 259 14.75 3.11 -4.59
N GLU A 260 14.97 1.80 -4.55
CA GLU A 260 14.01 0.80 -4.08
C GLU A 260 14.46 0.21 -2.73
N SER A 261 13.50 -0.16 -1.88
CA SER A 261 13.73 -1.00 -0.70
C SER A 261 12.57 -1.95 -0.47
N THR A 262 12.82 -2.98 0.34
CA THR A 262 11.80 -3.95 0.77
C THR A 262 11.77 -4.00 2.30
N PHE A 263 10.58 -3.94 2.87
CA PHE A 263 10.33 -4.05 4.30
C PHE A 263 9.61 -5.35 4.60
N LEU A 264 9.95 -5.96 5.73
CA LEU A 264 9.32 -7.18 6.25
C LEU A 264 8.70 -6.87 7.61
N PRO A 265 7.58 -6.12 7.65
CA PRO A 265 7.02 -5.66 8.91
C PRO A 265 6.09 -6.68 9.59
N GLY A 266 5.59 -7.65 8.83
CA GLY A 266 4.58 -8.59 9.30
C GLY A 266 5.17 -9.86 9.94
N PRO A 267 4.36 -10.62 10.69
CA PRO A 267 4.78 -11.87 11.29
C PRO A 267 5.07 -12.94 10.23
N THR A 268 4.30 -12.97 9.14
CA THR A 268 4.54 -13.92 8.04
C THR A 268 5.20 -13.27 6.84
N ASN A 269 5.05 -11.94 6.72
CA ASN A 269 5.49 -11.11 5.60
C ASN A 269 4.79 -11.46 4.28
N VAL A 270 3.67 -12.17 4.33
CA VAL A 270 2.76 -12.32 3.20
C VAL A 270 1.84 -11.10 3.18
N ASN A 271 2.41 -9.95 2.80
CA ASN A 271 1.71 -8.68 2.80
C ASN A 271 0.93 -8.52 1.49
N TYR A 272 -0.40 -8.55 1.60
CA TYR A 272 -1.25 -8.52 0.42
C TYR A 272 -1.78 -7.13 0.07
N VAL A 273 -2.00 -6.32 1.11
CA VAL A 273 -2.56 -4.98 0.99
C VAL A 273 -1.59 -4.00 1.61
N VAL A 274 -1.32 -2.91 0.89
CA VAL A 274 -0.65 -1.71 1.40
C VAL A 274 -1.58 -0.51 1.23
N SER A 275 -1.60 0.37 2.22
CA SER A 275 -2.42 1.59 2.18
C SER A 275 -1.70 2.74 2.90
N THR A 276 -2.03 3.96 2.50
CA THR A 276 -1.58 5.20 3.12
C THR A 276 -2.78 5.94 3.70
N PHE A 277 -2.59 6.57 4.86
CA PHE A 277 -3.60 7.43 5.47
C PHE A 277 -2.93 8.49 6.32
N SER A 278 -3.68 9.53 6.68
CA SER A 278 -3.20 10.59 7.55
C SER A 278 -4.07 10.67 8.80
N LYS A 279 -3.45 10.90 9.96
CA LYS A 279 -4.14 11.16 11.23
C LYS A 279 -3.44 12.32 11.93
N ASP A 280 -4.19 13.35 12.28
CA ASP A 280 -3.69 14.56 12.97
C ASP A 280 -2.47 15.19 12.27
N GLY A 281 -2.48 15.21 10.94
CA GLY A 281 -1.39 15.76 10.12
C GLY A 281 -0.14 14.88 10.02
N VAL A 282 -0.18 13.65 10.55
CA VAL A 282 0.89 12.66 10.39
C VAL A 282 0.46 11.63 9.35
N ASP A 283 1.31 11.41 8.36
CA ASP A 283 1.12 10.38 7.35
C ASP A 283 1.65 9.03 7.82
N TYR A 284 0.91 7.98 7.48
CA TYR A 284 1.20 6.60 7.86
C TYR A 284 1.17 5.69 6.64
N ILE A 285 2.02 4.67 6.71
CA ILE A 285 1.93 3.48 5.86
C ILE A 285 1.31 2.37 6.69
N SER A 286 0.42 1.60 6.09
CA SER A 286 -0.17 0.43 6.70
C SER A 286 -0.24 -0.75 5.75
N TYR A 287 -0.43 -1.93 6.33
CA TYR A 287 -0.53 -3.18 5.60
C TYR A 287 -1.48 -4.17 6.25
N LEU A 288 -1.89 -5.17 5.46
CA LEU A 288 -2.42 -6.44 5.95
C LEU A 288 -1.40 -7.55 5.70
N ASP A 289 -1.12 -8.33 6.74
CA ASP A 289 -0.34 -9.56 6.71
C ASP A 289 -1.27 -10.74 6.96
N ASN A 290 -1.34 -11.67 6.00
CA ASN A 290 -2.19 -12.84 6.10
C ASN A 290 -1.32 -14.09 6.24
N ALA A 291 -1.52 -14.88 7.29
CA ALA A 291 -0.74 -16.11 7.47
C ALA A 291 -1.00 -17.17 6.38
N GLY A 292 -2.10 -17.03 5.65
CA GLY A 292 -2.48 -17.89 4.54
C GLY A 292 -3.79 -17.43 3.88
N TRP A 293 -4.49 -18.37 3.26
CA TRP A 293 -5.74 -18.15 2.50
C TRP A 293 -6.90 -19.05 2.97
N ASN A 294 -6.69 -19.81 4.04
CA ASN A 294 -7.67 -20.75 4.56
C ASN A 294 -8.51 -20.08 5.64
N VAL A 295 -9.73 -20.59 5.80
CA VAL A 295 -10.59 -20.21 6.92
C VAL A 295 -9.88 -20.51 8.24
N GLY A 296 -9.83 -19.52 9.13
CA GLY A 296 -9.13 -19.58 10.41
C GLY A 296 -7.70 -19.04 10.40
N ASP A 297 -7.12 -18.76 9.22
CA ASP A 297 -5.79 -18.15 9.14
C ASP A 297 -5.80 -16.75 9.76
N THR A 298 -4.73 -16.44 10.51
CA THR A 298 -4.62 -15.16 11.22
C THR A 298 -4.37 -14.03 10.23
N VAL A 299 -4.99 -12.89 10.49
CA VAL A 299 -4.75 -11.64 9.78
C VAL A 299 -4.23 -10.62 10.78
N SER A 300 -3.13 -9.96 10.44
CA SER A 300 -2.57 -8.87 11.22
C SER A 300 -2.60 -7.59 10.41
N TYR A 301 -3.04 -6.51 11.03
CA TYR A 301 -2.90 -5.15 10.52
C TYR A 301 -1.66 -4.52 11.16
N GLY A 302 -0.84 -3.83 10.36
CA GLY A 302 0.25 -3.05 10.91
C GLY A 302 0.38 -1.69 10.27
N TYR A 303 1.01 -0.77 10.98
CA TYR A 303 1.25 0.59 10.52
C TYR A 303 2.48 1.24 11.16
N ALA A 304 3.05 2.21 10.45
CA ALA A 304 4.13 3.06 10.93
C ALA A 304 3.99 4.47 10.34
N ALA A 305 4.44 5.49 11.07
CA ALA A 305 4.52 6.84 10.53
C ALA A 305 5.49 6.86 9.33
N ALA A 306 5.06 7.43 8.20
CA ALA A 306 5.82 7.40 6.95
C ALA A 306 7.23 8.02 7.09
N ALA A 307 7.34 9.07 7.90
CA ALA A 307 8.60 9.75 8.21
C ALA A 307 9.56 8.93 9.11
N ALA A 308 9.04 7.93 9.84
CA ALA A 308 9.86 7.04 10.65
C ALA A 308 10.47 5.88 9.82
N ILE A 309 9.99 5.67 8.59
CA ILE A 309 10.49 4.62 7.71
C ILE A 309 11.73 5.13 6.99
N PRO A 310 12.91 4.48 7.17
CA PRO A 310 14.16 4.94 6.57
C PRO A 310 14.05 5.07 5.06
N GLU A 311 14.60 6.16 4.50
CA GLU A 311 14.66 6.31 3.05
C GLU A 311 15.51 5.19 2.43
N PRO A 312 15.10 4.64 1.28
CA PRO A 312 15.82 3.55 0.62
C PRO A 312 17.33 3.78 0.44
N ALA A 313 17.74 5.00 0.10
CA ALA A 313 19.14 5.38 -0.10
C ALA A 313 20.02 5.23 1.17
N THR A 314 19.42 5.32 2.36
CA THR A 314 20.17 5.37 3.63
C THR A 314 20.75 4.01 4.00
N LEU A 315 20.13 2.92 3.55
CA LEU A 315 20.54 1.55 3.88
C LEU A 315 21.87 1.16 3.22
N VAL A 316 22.13 1.62 2.00
CA VAL A 316 23.36 1.32 1.25
C VAL A 316 24.58 2.01 1.87
N LEU A 317 24.43 3.28 2.28
CA LEU A 317 25.54 4.07 2.83
C LEU A 317 26.03 3.52 4.19
N ALA A 318 25.12 3.01 5.01
CA ALA A 318 25.45 2.38 6.29
C ALA A 318 26.28 1.10 6.10
N GLY A 319 25.94 0.28 5.09
CA GLY A 319 26.68 -0.95 4.78
C GLY A 319 28.12 -0.71 4.32
N VAL A 320 28.32 0.26 3.44
CA VAL A 320 29.67 0.62 2.93
C VAL A 320 30.55 1.21 4.04
N GLY A 321 29.99 2.05 4.91
CA GLY A 321 30.71 2.60 6.06
C GLY A 321 31.24 1.53 7.02
N LEU A 322 30.42 0.51 7.31
CA LEU A 322 30.81 -0.63 8.16
C LEU A 322 31.90 -1.49 7.49
N ALA A 323 31.78 -1.79 6.20
CA ALA A 323 32.77 -2.56 5.47
C ALA A 323 34.14 -1.84 5.40
N ALA A 324 34.14 -0.52 5.16
CA ALA A 324 35.35 0.29 5.15
C ALA A 324 36.04 0.30 6.53
N ALA A 325 35.27 0.45 7.61
CA ALA A 325 35.79 0.40 8.98
C ALA A 325 36.40 -0.98 9.33
N LEU A 326 35.77 -2.08 8.90
CA LEU A 326 36.28 -3.43 9.09
C LEU A 326 37.55 -3.72 8.28
N LEU A 327 37.65 -3.22 7.04
CA LEU A 327 38.85 -3.35 6.20
C LEU A 327 40.04 -2.57 6.75
N LEU A 328 39.81 -1.38 7.32
CA LEU A 328 40.85 -0.60 7.98
C LEU A 328 41.37 -1.28 9.26
N ARG A 329 40.51 -1.98 10.00
CA ARG A 329 40.89 -2.74 11.21
C ARG A 329 41.75 -3.98 10.93
N ARG A 330 41.67 -4.56 9.74
CA ARG A 330 42.47 -5.75 9.36
C ARG A 330 43.90 -5.42 8.89
N ARG A 331 44.21 -4.14 8.65
CA ARG A 331 45.52 -3.69 8.14
C ARG A 331 46.43 -3.05 9.19
N SER A 332 45.99 -3.03 10.45
CA SER A 332 46.76 -2.60 11.63
C SER A 332 47.07 -3.80 12.51
#